data_AF-A0A6N4WEF0-F1
#
_entry.id   AF-A0A6N4WEF0-F1
#
_cell.length_a   1.000
_cell.length_b   1.000
_cell.length_c   1.000
_cell.angle_alpha   90.00
_cell.angle_beta   90.00
_cell.angle_gamma   90.00
#
_symmetry.space_group_name_H-M   'P 1'
#
loop_
_entity.id
_entity.type
_entity.pdbx_description
1 polymer ?
#
loop_
_entity_poly.entity_id
_entity_poly.type
_entity_poly.pdbx_seq_one_letter_code
_entity_poly.pdbx_strand_id
1 'polypeptide(L)' 'MPVAVDLRELTLFVSDVDATARFYEAIGLALFCIEEPEHPRHYDGELGLQLWPATARRPVSSVQLGFVVEDIPAAA' A
#
# COMPACT_ATOMS: atom_id res chain seq x y z
N MET A 1 -10.24 -28.14 -11.43
CA MET A 1 -8.90 -27.56 -11.55
C MET A 1 -8.90 -26.23 -10.82
N PRO A 2 -7.91 -25.91 -9.98
CA PRO A 2 -7.86 -24.60 -9.35
C PRO A 2 -7.68 -23.54 -10.44
N VAL A 3 -8.48 -22.47 -10.35
CA VAL A 3 -8.30 -21.29 -11.20
C VAL A 3 -7.03 -20.59 -10.74
N ALA A 4 -6.09 -20.35 -11.66
CA ALA A 4 -4.96 -19.49 -11.38
C ALA A 4 -5.49 -18.05 -11.23
N VAL A 5 -5.40 -17.50 -10.02
CA VAL A 5 -5.71 -16.09 -9.76
C VAL A 5 -4.41 -15.31 -9.86
N ASP A 6 -4.38 -14.31 -10.72
CA ASP A 6 -3.27 -13.38 -10.92
C ASP A 6 -3.66 -12.03 -10.30
N LEU A 7 -3.06 -11.67 -9.17
CA LEU A 7 -3.35 -10.42 -8.48
C LEU A 7 -2.63 -9.28 -9.20
N ARG A 8 -3.38 -8.44 -9.91
CA ARG A 8 -2.82 -7.31 -10.68
C ARG A 8 -2.63 -6.05 -9.85
N GLU A 9 -3.50 -5.83 -8.87
CA GLU A 9 -3.52 -4.62 -8.07
C GLU A 9 -4.11 -4.92 -6.68
N LEU A 10 -3.56 -4.27 -5.65
CA LEU A 10 -4.06 -4.27 -4.29
C LEU A 10 -4.11 -2.83 -3.77
N THR A 11 -5.29 -2.24 -3.73
CA THR A 11 -5.49 -0.91 -3.14
C THR A 11 -5.84 -1.01 -1.65
N LEU A 12 -5.05 -0.33 -0.81
CA LEU A 12 -5.34 -0.14 0.60
C LEU A 12 -5.78 1.31 0.86
N PHE A 13 -6.95 1.48 1.48
CA PHE A 13 -7.39 2.77 1.99
C PHE A 13 -6.89 2.92 3.43
N VAL A 14 -6.13 3.97 3.71
CA VAL A 14 -5.44 4.16 4.98
C VAL A 14 -5.68 5.56 5.56
N SER A 15 -5.60 5.68 6.88
CA SER A 15 -5.84 6.96 7.58
C SER A 15 -4.72 7.98 7.38
N ASP A 16 -3.48 7.50 7.23
CA ASP A 16 -2.29 8.32 7.00
C ASP A 16 -1.45 7.64 5.92
N VAL A 17 -1.44 8.22 4.74
CA VAL A 17 -0.80 7.65 3.56
C VAL A 17 0.72 7.71 3.68
N ASP A 18 1.27 8.82 4.16
CA ASP A 18 2.72 9.02 4.26
C ASP A 18 3.33 8.12 5.34
N ALA A 19 2.66 7.98 6.50
CA ALA A 19 3.11 7.07 7.54
C ALA A 19 3.05 5.61 7.10
N THR A 20 1.98 5.24 6.39
CA THR A 20 1.83 3.88 5.83
C THR A 20 2.89 3.61 4.76
N ALA A 21 3.17 4.57 3.89
CA ALA A 21 4.20 4.44 2.86
C ALA A 21 5.58 4.17 3.49
N ARG A 22 5.97 4.95 4.50
CA ARG A 22 7.23 4.73 5.23
C ARG A 22 7.34 3.35 5.86
N PHE A 23 6.24 2.83 6.41
CA PHE A 23 6.21 1.46 6.94
C PHE A 23 6.50 0.43 5.85
N TYR A 24 5.83 0.53 4.70
CA TYR A 24 6.04 -0.40 3.59
C TYR A 24 7.42 -0.27 2.96
N GLU A 25 7.96 0.95 2.85
CA GLU A 25 9.33 1.21 2.42
C GLU A 25 10.36 0.61 3.40
N ALA A 26 10.11 0.72 4.71
CA ALA A 26 10.98 0.17 5.74
C ALA A 26 11.07 -1.37 5.70
N ILE A 27 10.02 -2.05 5.23
CA ILE A 27 10.03 -3.51 5.01
C ILE A 27 10.51 -3.88 3.59
N GLY A 28 10.98 -2.91 2.80
CA GLY A 28 11.65 -3.12 1.52
C GLY A 28 10.78 -2.95 0.27
N LEU A 29 9.52 -2.48 0.39
CA LEU A 29 8.69 -2.20 -0.79
C LEU A 29 9.02 -0.82 -1.39
N ALA A 30 9.37 -0.79 -2.67
CA ALA A 30 9.53 0.47 -3.38
C ALA A 30 8.17 1.10 -3.69
N LEU A 31 7.97 2.32 -3.21
CA LEU A 31 6.76 3.12 -3.45
C LEU A 31 7.12 4.44 -4.13
N PHE A 32 6.20 4.95 -4.93
CA PHE A 32 6.31 6.19 -5.69
C PHE A 32 5.14 7.10 -5.28
N CYS A 33 5.48 8.28 -4.77
CA CYS A 33 4.48 9.28 -4.43
C CYS A 33 3.88 9.85 -5.72
N ILE A 34 2.55 9.81 -5.82
CA ILE A 34 1.79 10.39 -6.92
C ILE A 34 1.06 11.62 -6.42
N GLU A 35 1.38 12.76 -7.03
CA GLU A 35 0.77 14.06 -6.78
C GLU A 35 0.26 14.64 -8.09
N GLU A 36 -1.06 14.63 -8.27
CA GLU A 36 -1.72 15.13 -9.47
C GLU A 36 -2.76 16.19 -9.07
N PRO A 37 -2.98 17.23 -9.90
CA PRO A 37 -4.05 18.18 -9.67
C PRO A 37 -5.40 17.46 -9.53
N GLU A 38 -6.22 17.89 -8.57
CA GLU A 38 -7.56 17.35 -8.29
C GLU A 38 -7.61 15.94 -7.67
N HIS A 39 -6.47 15.25 -7.55
CA HIS A 39 -6.38 13.94 -6.91
C HIS A 39 -5.74 14.05 -5.52
N PRO A 40 -6.21 13.25 -4.55
CA PRO A 40 -5.49 13.14 -3.30
C PRO A 40 -4.11 12.50 -3.54
N ARG A 41 -3.11 13.00 -2.81
CA ARG A 41 -1.80 12.37 -2.73
C ARG A 41 -1.96 10.89 -2.34
N HIS A 42 -1.32 10.02 -3.11
CA HIS A 42 -1.34 8.58 -2.92
C HIS A 42 0.03 7.99 -3.30
N TYR A 43 0.22 6.70 -3.04
CA TYR A 43 1.45 6.02 -3.43
C TYR A 43 1.12 4.79 -4.26
N ASP A 44 1.87 4.60 -5.32
CA ASP A 44 1.87 3.39 -6.14
C ASP A 44 3.17 2.63 -5.90
N GLY A 45 3.09 1.31 -5.85
CA GLY A 45 4.21 0.44 -5.53
C GLY A 45 4.41 -0.68 -6.52
N GLU A 46 5.55 -1.34 -6.38
CA GLU A 46 5.77 -2.62 -7.05
C GLU A 46 4.66 -3.63 -6.68
N LEU A 47 4.47 -4.63 -7.53
CA LEU A 47 3.44 -5.67 -7.38
C LEU A 47 1.99 -5.13 -7.37
N GLY A 48 1.78 -3.90 -7.85
CA GLY A 48 0.46 -3.28 -7.93
C GLY A 48 -0.12 -2.86 -6.58
N LEU A 49 0.70 -2.70 -5.55
CA LEU A 49 0.25 -2.14 -4.27
C LEU A 49 -0.05 -0.65 -4.44
N GLN A 50 -1.20 -0.20 -3.97
CA GLN A 50 -1.55 1.21 -3.95
C GLN A 50 -2.05 1.64 -2.57
N LEU A 51 -1.61 2.81 -2.11
CA LEU A 51 -2.00 3.39 -0.83
C LEU A 51 -2.78 4.68 -1.07
N TRP A 52 -4.08 4.65 -0.77
CA TRP A 52 -4.97 5.79 -0.94
C TRP A 52 -5.48 6.29 0.40
N PRO A 53 -5.78 7.59 0.55
CA PRO A 53 -6.38 8.07 1.79
C PRO A 53 -7.81 7.53 1.92
N ALA A 54 -8.13 7.08 3.12
CA ALA A 54 -9.48 6.72 3.48
C ALA A 54 -10.40 7.95 3.47
N THR A 55 -11.64 7.77 3.04
CA THR A 55 -12.67 8.80 2.99
C THR A 55 -13.97 8.25 3.56
N ALA A 56 -14.97 9.12 3.77
CA ALA A 56 -16.31 8.69 4.17
C ALA A 56 -16.94 7.67 3.20
N ARG A 57 -16.55 7.69 1.91
CA ARG A 57 -17.04 6.75 0.89
C ARG A 57 -16.14 5.52 0.71
N ARG A 58 -14.89 5.59 1.18
CA ARG A 58 -13.87 4.53 1.08
C ARG A 58 -13.20 4.38 2.44
N PRO A 59 -13.81 3.65 3.39
CA PRO A 59 -13.28 3.52 4.73
C PRO A 59 -11.96 2.74 4.73
N VAL A 60 -11.25 2.78 5.86
CA VAL A 60 -9.97 2.07 6.03
C VAL A 60 -10.13 0.57 5.70
N SER A 61 -9.23 0.05 4.87
CA SER A 61 -9.25 -1.35 4.46
C SER A 61 -9.09 -2.27 5.68
N SER A 62 -9.95 -3.29 5.77
CA SER A 62 -9.93 -4.28 6.86
C SER A 62 -9.34 -5.61 6.37
N VAL A 63 -8.05 -5.59 6.03
CA VAL A 63 -7.30 -6.77 5.55
C VAL A 63 -5.99 -6.89 6.34
N GLN A 64 -5.58 -8.13 6.60
CA GLN A 64 -4.27 -8.43 7.16
C GLN A 64 -3.40 -9.06 6.07
N LEU A 65 -2.20 -8.52 5.91
CA LEU A 65 -1.20 -9.01 4.96
C LEU A 65 0.00 -9.56 5.74
N GLY A 66 0.58 -10.66 5.26
CA GLY A 66 1.80 -11.23 5.81
C GLY A 66 2.93 -11.11 4.79
N PHE A 67 4.10 -10.65 5.23
CA PHE A 67 5.29 -10.51 4.40
C PHE A 67 6.42 -11.35 4.99
N VAL A 68 7.20 -11.98 4.10
CA VAL A 68 8.49 -12.56 4.44
C VAL A 68 9.54 -11.59 3.93
N VAL A 69 10.39 -11.12 4.83
CA VAL A 69 11.43 -10.11 4.56
C VAL A 69 12.75 -10.59 5.17
N GLU A 70 13.87 -10.32 4.49
CA GLU A 70 15.18 -10.84 4.89
C GLU A 70 15.74 -10.13 6.14
N ASP A 71 15.46 -8.83 6.30
CA ASP A 71 15.84 -8.02 7.47
C ASP A 71 14.78 -6.92 7.69
N ILE A 72 14.33 -6.71 8.93
CA ILE A 72 13.44 -5.59 9.29
C ILE A 72 14.29 -4.60 10.06
N PRO A 73 14.56 -3.39 9.52
CA PRO A 73 15.24 -2.35 10.26
C PRO A 73 14.47 -2.10 11.57
N ALA A 74 15.17 -2.06 12.70
CA ALA A 74 14.57 -1.92 14.03
C ALA A 74 13.80 -0.61 14.29
N ALA A 75 13.62 0.25 13.27
CA ALA A 75 13.08 1.59 13.35
C ALA A 75 11.87 1.84 12.42
N ALA A 76 11.03 0.82 12.21
CA ALA A 76 9.70 0.99 11.63
C ALA A 76 8.70 1.54 12.66
#